data_AF-A0AAU5ZJ28-F1
#
_entry.id   AF-A0AAU5ZJ28-F1
#
_cell.length_a   1.000
_cell.length_b   1.000
_cell.length_c   1.000
_cell.angle_alpha   90.00
_cell.angle_beta   90.00
_cell.angle_gamma   90.00
#
_symmetry.space_group_name_H-M   'P 1'
#
loop_
_entity.id
_entity.type
_entity.pdbx_description
1 polymer ?
#
loop_
_entity_poly.entity_id
_entity_poly.type
_entity_poly.pdbx_seq_one_letter_code
_entity_poly.pdbx_strand_id
1 'polypeptide(L)'
;MAEDRKPNRLLRRARGEMSQARLAELVNGAILQTTGRPGTITAKSVSDWERGWYSWPIALARDALREVLGASSDADLGFENRRALEHGDSAEASGSVALVDLARREAGAAIGIVDVPGGRSFHGAELAAVLSPSVPVDDGVVLELSSGLLASLERPHRRTMLIAPILTEDGPVVHVADGREFAASAVRRSDAHRVPHAYRLDDLTVGVVWAVTNADSAILADDSALDFYQRSLAHYDGTSKSSATLSEVPKLNGVSSKWLGSEFCARHIIRHMPRLTTEPFFWSREQRGEEASAWLLWTHKLDYLRRTSARFGTMRRGFCIPEHEVRTSPRYERVLLLLAMALMEAFGIEVQIAAEPELAEIEGFVLADDVIVANWLRGPGLWYVDTDAPSSRWSTYHGISRDAAVKSVVGQPTPAGRLQAMAAYFDISWKWFVTRNSELAAAGVDGLAHPRSRLLSTEGLMTALRYVANINQPQSP
;
A
#
# COMPACT_ATOMS: atom_id res chain seq x y z
N MET A 1 -34.58 -14.82 -16.35
CA MET A 1 -35.17 -14.04 -17.46
C MET A 1 -34.08 -13.13 -17.99
N ALA A 2 -33.79 -13.16 -19.29
CA ALA A 2 -32.79 -12.27 -19.89
C ALA A 2 -33.36 -10.86 -19.88
N GLU A 3 -32.85 -10.02 -19.00
CA GLU A 3 -33.19 -8.60 -18.93
C GLU A 3 -32.92 -7.97 -20.30
N ASP A 4 -33.92 -7.27 -20.85
CA ASP A 4 -33.84 -6.67 -22.19
C ASP A 4 -32.66 -5.70 -22.25
N ARG A 5 -31.61 -6.10 -22.98
CA ARG A 5 -30.36 -5.37 -23.06
C ARG A 5 -30.56 -4.12 -23.91
N LYS A 6 -30.41 -2.95 -23.30
CA LYS A 6 -30.49 -1.66 -24.00
C LYS A 6 -29.15 -1.38 -24.71
N PRO A 7 -29.12 -1.28 -26.05
CA PRO A 7 -27.91 -0.89 -26.77
C PRO A 7 -27.48 0.54 -26.42
N ASN A 8 -26.18 0.78 -26.27
CA ASN A 8 -25.64 2.12 -26.04
C ASN A 8 -25.58 2.90 -27.36
N ARG A 9 -26.69 3.58 -27.68
CA ARG A 9 -26.84 4.39 -28.89
C ARG A 9 -26.00 5.68 -28.86
N LEU A 10 -25.66 6.17 -27.67
CA LEU A 10 -24.88 7.40 -27.51
C LEU A 10 -23.41 7.18 -27.88
N LEU A 11 -22.79 6.11 -27.37
CA LEU A 11 -21.44 5.73 -27.79
C LEU A 11 -21.36 5.47 -29.30
N ARG A 12 -22.36 4.76 -29.85
CA ARG A 12 -22.41 4.48 -31.30
C ARG A 12 -22.57 5.76 -32.13
N ARG A 13 -23.32 6.74 -31.64
CA ARG A 13 -23.46 8.05 -32.28
C ARG A 13 -22.17 8.87 -32.19
N ALA A 14 -21.53 8.90 -31.03
CA ALA A 14 -20.28 9.63 -30.80
C ALA A 14 -19.12 9.07 -31.64
N ARG A 15 -19.04 7.74 -31.82
CA ARG A 15 -18.08 7.11 -32.74
C ARG A 15 -18.31 7.50 -34.21
N GLY A 16 -19.55 7.77 -34.60
CA GLY A 16 -19.90 8.08 -35.99
C GLY A 16 -19.50 6.96 -36.96
N GLU A 17 -18.84 7.33 -38.06
CA GLU A 17 -18.38 6.39 -39.11
C GLU A 17 -17.05 5.70 -38.78
N MET A 18 -16.36 6.10 -37.71
CA MET A 18 -15.09 5.51 -37.30
C MET A 18 -15.26 4.03 -36.98
N SER A 19 -14.42 3.13 -37.50
CA SER A 19 -14.54 1.71 -37.18
C SER A 19 -14.29 1.44 -35.67
N GLN A 20 -14.85 0.34 -35.14
CA GLN A 20 -14.61 -0.06 -33.74
C GLN A 20 -13.13 -0.32 -33.46
N ALA A 21 -12.39 -0.86 -34.43
CA ALA A 21 -10.94 -1.05 -34.34
C ALA A 21 -10.20 0.29 -34.30
N ARG A 22 -10.61 1.25 -35.13
CA ARG A 22 -10.00 2.58 -35.15
C ARG A 22 -10.24 3.34 -33.85
N LEU A 23 -11.43 3.22 -33.26
CA LEU A 23 -11.70 3.80 -31.94
C LEU A 23 -10.83 3.15 -30.86
N ALA A 24 -10.70 1.82 -30.87
CA ALA A 24 -9.87 1.11 -29.91
C ALA A 24 -8.38 1.53 -29.98
N GLU A 25 -7.84 1.71 -31.20
CA GLU A 25 -6.49 2.24 -31.40
C GLU A 25 -6.30 3.64 -30.80
N LEU A 26 -7.22 4.56 -31.07
CA LEU A 26 -7.14 5.93 -30.56
C LEU A 26 -7.26 5.98 -29.05
N VAL A 27 -8.17 5.19 -28.47
CA VAL A 27 -8.34 5.07 -27.02
C VAL A 27 -7.07 4.50 -26.37
N ASN A 28 -6.46 3.46 -26.94
CA ASN A 28 -5.20 2.94 -26.42
C ASN A 28 -4.04 3.94 -26.57
N GLY A 29 -4.06 4.75 -27.63
CA GLY A 29 -3.11 5.86 -27.82
C GLY A 29 -3.23 6.93 -26.72
N ALA A 30 -4.45 7.36 -26.41
CA ALA A 30 -4.73 8.30 -25.32
C ALA A 30 -4.36 7.73 -23.93
N ILE A 31 -4.65 6.44 -23.69
CA ILE A 31 -4.20 5.74 -22.47
C ILE A 31 -2.68 5.71 -22.40
N LEU A 32 -1.98 5.42 -23.50
CA LEU A 32 -0.52 5.40 -23.54
C LEU A 32 0.08 6.78 -23.26
N GLN A 33 -0.47 7.83 -23.85
CA GLN A 33 -0.02 9.21 -23.62
C GLN A 33 -0.21 9.64 -22.17
N THR A 34 -1.35 9.28 -21.57
CA THR A 34 -1.69 9.70 -20.20
C THR A 34 -0.98 8.88 -19.14
N THR A 35 -0.78 7.57 -19.38
CA THR A 35 -0.30 6.64 -18.33
C THR A 35 1.11 6.10 -18.57
N GLY A 36 1.68 6.32 -19.75
CA GLY A 36 2.95 5.70 -20.17
C GLY A 36 2.86 4.18 -20.40
N ARG A 37 1.66 3.58 -20.35
CA ARG A 37 1.43 2.14 -20.56
C ARG A 37 0.46 1.90 -21.72
N PRO A 38 0.67 0.86 -22.54
CA PRO A 38 -0.24 0.56 -23.64
C PRO A 38 -1.62 0.13 -23.10
N GLY A 39 -2.69 0.72 -23.63
CA GLY A 39 -4.05 0.29 -23.34
C GLY A 39 -4.37 -1.10 -23.92
N THR A 40 -5.34 -1.80 -23.32
CA THR A 40 -5.77 -3.15 -23.73
C THR A 40 -7.15 -3.16 -24.40
N ILE A 41 -7.64 -2.00 -24.86
CA ILE A 41 -8.96 -1.88 -25.47
C ILE A 41 -8.94 -2.51 -26.86
N THR A 42 -9.93 -3.34 -27.17
CA THR A 42 -10.03 -4.02 -28.47
C THR A 42 -11.30 -3.56 -29.21
N ALA A 43 -11.36 -3.80 -30.52
CA ALA A 43 -12.60 -3.61 -31.30
C ALA A 43 -13.79 -4.36 -30.67
N LYS A 44 -13.53 -5.53 -30.08
CA LYS A 44 -14.53 -6.32 -29.36
C LYS A 44 -15.03 -5.60 -28.10
N SER A 45 -14.14 -4.99 -27.31
CA SER A 45 -14.51 -4.20 -26.13
C SER A 45 -15.48 -3.08 -26.51
N VAL A 46 -15.17 -2.33 -27.58
CA VAL A 46 -16.05 -1.28 -28.12
C VAL A 46 -17.39 -1.85 -28.58
N SER A 47 -17.39 -2.99 -29.29
CA SER A 47 -18.61 -3.67 -29.72
C SER A 47 -19.50 -4.10 -28.56
N ASP A 48 -18.88 -4.61 -27.50
CA ASP A 48 -19.58 -5.08 -26.30
C ASP A 48 -20.20 -3.89 -25.55
N TRP A 49 -19.54 -2.72 -25.51
CA TRP A 49 -20.11 -1.47 -24.98
C TRP A 49 -21.28 -0.94 -25.80
N GLU A 50 -21.15 -0.85 -27.13
CA GLU A 50 -22.23 -0.36 -28.01
C GLU A 50 -23.49 -1.24 -27.96
N ARG A 51 -23.30 -2.55 -27.79
CA ARG A 51 -24.40 -3.51 -27.66
C ARG A 51 -24.98 -3.58 -26.24
N GLY A 52 -24.38 -2.88 -25.28
CA GLY A 52 -24.83 -2.86 -23.88
C GLY A 52 -24.51 -4.14 -23.11
N TRP A 53 -23.51 -4.92 -23.53
CA TRP A 53 -23.02 -6.06 -22.74
C TRP A 53 -22.29 -5.60 -21.47
N TYR A 54 -21.63 -4.46 -21.54
CA TYR A 54 -21.07 -3.77 -20.38
C TYR A 54 -21.49 -2.29 -20.44
N SER A 55 -22.18 -1.81 -19.41
CA SER A 55 -22.65 -0.42 -19.34
C SER A 55 -21.67 0.51 -18.65
N TRP A 56 -20.61 -0.03 -18.03
CA TRP A 56 -19.67 0.72 -17.22
C TRP A 56 -18.22 0.24 -17.42
N PRO A 57 -17.49 0.79 -18.42
CA PRO A 57 -16.07 0.51 -18.62
C PRO A 57 -15.23 0.96 -17.42
N ILE A 58 -13.98 0.48 -17.31
CA ILE A 58 -13.03 0.99 -16.29
C ILE A 58 -12.73 2.48 -16.49
N ALA A 59 -12.39 3.20 -15.41
CA ALA A 59 -12.23 4.66 -15.43
C ALA A 59 -11.27 5.15 -16.52
N LEU A 60 -10.09 4.55 -16.63
CA LEU A 60 -9.10 4.89 -17.66
C LEU A 60 -9.65 4.76 -19.09
N ALA A 61 -10.50 3.77 -19.35
CA ALA A 61 -11.14 3.61 -20.65
C ALA A 61 -12.20 4.69 -20.89
N ARG A 62 -12.96 5.08 -19.85
CA ARG A 62 -13.96 6.15 -19.95
C ARG A 62 -13.30 7.51 -20.16
N ASP A 63 -12.24 7.82 -19.43
CA ASP A 63 -11.47 9.07 -19.58
C ASP A 63 -10.89 9.20 -20.99
N ALA A 64 -10.22 8.16 -21.47
CA ALA A 64 -9.67 8.13 -22.82
C ALA A 64 -10.77 8.17 -23.91
N LEU A 65 -11.94 7.56 -23.68
CA LEU A 65 -13.08 7.66 -24.59
C LEU A 65 -13.66 9.07 -24.62
N ARG A 66 -13.74 9.77 -23.47
CA ARG A 66 -14.19 11.16 -23.39
C ARG A 66 -13.26 12.09 -24.15
N GLU A 67 -11.96 11.91 -23.97
CA GLU A 67 -10.93 12.67 -24.69
C GLU A 67 -11.01 12.42 -26.21
N VAL A 68 -11.00 11.17 -26.64
CA VAL A 68 -10.99 10.80 -28.07
C VAL A 68 -12.27 11.19 -28.79
N LEU A 69 -13.42 11.15 -28.11
CA LEU A 69 -14.74 11.44 -28.69
C LEU A 69 -15.24 12.86 -28.39
N GLY A 70 -14.46 13.67 -27.65
CA GLY A 70 -14.82 15.05 -27.28
C GLY A 70 -16.06 15.14 -26.37
N ALA A 71 -16.29 14.14 -25.53
CA ALA A 71 -17.43 14.11 -24.61
C ALA A 71 -17.08 14.76 -23.27
N SER A 72 -18.00 15.57 -22.72
CA SER A 72 -17.79 16.27 -21.45
C SER A 72 -17.99 15.36 -20.24
N SER A 73 -18.82 14.34 -20.38
CA SER A 73 -19.17 13.39 -19.31
C SER A 73 -19.34 11.95 -19.80
N ASP A 74 -19.31 10.99 -18.86
CA ASP A 74 -19.57 9.57 -19.15
C ASP A 74 -21.00 9.35 -19.67
N ALA A 75 -21.95 10.16 -19.19
CA ALA A 75 -23.35 10.15 -19.60
C ALA A 75 -23.53 10.57 -21.06
N ASP A 76 -22.70 11.48 -21.58
CA ASP A 76 -22.74 11.89 -23.00
C ASP A 76 -22.38 10.72 -23.94
N LEU A 77 -21.61 9.75 -23.42
CA LEU A 77 -21.27 8.50 -24.11
C LEU A 77 -22.20 7.35 -23.74
N GLY A 78 -23.25 7.59 -22.95
CA GLY A 78 -24.23 6.60 -22.52
C GLY A 78 -23.68 5.53 -21.57
N PHE A 79 -22.59 5.82 -20.87
CA PHE A 79 -22.14 5.00 -19.76
C PHE A 79 -22.93 5.38 -18.52
N GLU A 80 -23.54 4.39 -17.88
CA GLU A 80 -24.34 4.57 -16.67
C GLU A 80 -23.98 3.47 -15.68
N ASN A 81 -23.67 3.89 -14.44
CA ASN A 81 -23.41 2.97 -13.35
C ASN A 81 -24.74 2.41 -12.82
N ARG A 82 -25.26 1.37 -13.47
CA ARG A 82 -26.55 0.76 -13.09
C ARG A 82 -26.57 0.21 -11.66
N ARG A 83 -25.42 -0.17 -11.10
CA ARG A 83 -25.34 -0.58 -9.68
C ARG A 83 -25.64 0.56 -8.72
N ALA A 84 -25.32 1.81 -9.10
CA ALA A 84 -25.68 3.00 -8.34
C ALA A 84 -27.16 3.40 -8.51
N LEU A 85 -27.82 2.96 -9.59
CA LEU A 85 -29.25 3.25 -9.86
C LEU A 85 -30.19 2.20 -9.25
N GLU A 86 -29.75 0.94 -9.14
CA GLU A 86 -30.56 -0.15 -8.56
C GLU A 86 -30.58 -0.15 -7.03
N HIS A 87 -29.58 0.46 -6.39
CA HIS A 87 -29.59 0.74 -4.95
C HIS A 87 -30.03 2.19 -4.78
N GLY A 88 -31.32 2.41 -4.50
CA GLY A 88 -31.91 3.73 -4.23
C GLY A 88 -31.36 4.41 -2.97
N ASP A 89 -30.07 4.73 -2.96
CA ASP A 89 -29.48 5.76 -2.12
C ASP A 89 -29.70 7.07 -2.87
N SER A 90 -30.72 7.82 -2.45
CA SER A 90 -30.84 9.25 -2.75
C SER A 90 -29.70 9.99 -2.03
N ALA A 91 -28.48 9.83 -2.51
CA ALA A 91 -27.36 10.69 -2.17
C ALA A 91 -27.16 11.66 -3.32
N GLU A 92 -27.46 12.93 -3.04
CA GLU A 92 -27.04 14.08 -3.84
C GLU A 92 -25.63 13.87 -4.39
N ALA A 93 -25.41 14.28 -5.64
CA ALA A 93 -24.16 14.19 -6.37
C ALA A 93 -22.95 14.61 -5.51
N SER A 94 -22.39 13.64 -4.79
CA SER A 94 -21.31 13.88 -3.85
C SER A 94 -20.02 13.66 -4.62
N GLY A 95 -19.19 14.70 -4.74
CA GLY A 95 -17.96 14.65 -5.51
C GLY A 95 -16.99 13.60 -4.94
N SER A 96 -16.13 13.08 -5.82
CA SER A 96 -14.96 12.29 -5.41
C SER A 96 -13.74 13.20 -5.23
N VAL A 97 -12.80 12.79 -4.37
CA VAL A 97 -11.52 13.47 -4.17
C VAL A 97 -10.41 12.45 -3.94
N ALA A 98 -9.23 12.67 -4.54
CA ALA A 98 -8.09 11.82 -4.22
C ALA A 98 -7.61 12.08 -2.79
N LEU A 99 -7.26 11.01 -2.06
CA LEU A 99 -6.73 11.08 -0.69
C LEU A 99 -5.54 12.05 -0.57
N VAL A 100 -4.68 12.07 -1.59
CA VAL A 100 -3.48 12.92 -1.64
C VAL A 100 -3.80 14.41 -1.81
N ASP A 101 -4.95 14.72 -2.40
CA ASP A 101 -5.42 16.09 -2.63
C ASP A 101 -6.27 16.59 -1.47
N LEU A 102 -6.86 15.67 -0.69
CA LEU A 102 -7.68 16.01 0.47
C LEU A 102 -6.93 16.86 1.49
N ALA A 103 -5.63 16.60 1.68
CA ALA A 103 -4.78 17.36 2.60
C ALA A 103 -4.58 18.83 2.21
N ARG A 104 -4.87 19.20 0.95
CA ARG A 104 -4.61 20.54 0.39
C ARG A 104 -5.89 21.29 0.04
N ARG A 105 -7.06 20.72 0.34
CA ARG A 105 -8.34 21.24 -0.14
C ARG A 105 -8.94 22.23 0.86
N GLU A 106 -9.48 23.33 0.35
CA GLU A 106 -10.30 24.27 1.12
C GLU A 106 -11.65 23.63 1.50
N ALA A 107 -12.13 23.94 2.71
CA ALA A 107 -13.39 23.43 3.23
C ALA A 107 -14.58 23.98 2.42
N GLY A 108 -15.48 23.12 1.91
CA GLY A 108 -16.78 23.58 1.37
C GLY A 108 -17.45 22.70 0.31
N ALA A 109 -16.74 21.81 -0.38
CA ALA A 109 -17.37 20.92 -1.37
C ALA A 109 -17.89 19.62 -0.70
N ALA A 110 -19.09 19.17 -1.10
CA ALA A 110 -19.61 17.87 -0.69
C ALA A 110 -18.70 16.75 -1.21
N ILE A 111 -18.10 15.99 -0.29
CA ILE A 111 -17.26 14.82 -0.58
C ILE A 111 -18.06 13.60 -0.15
N GLY A 112 -18.39 12.74 -1.10
CA GLY A 112 -19.05 11.46 -0.81
C GLY A 112 -18.09 10.29 -0.88
N ILE A 113 -17.00 10.45 -1.63
CA ILE A 113 -16.01 9.42 -1.87
C ILE A 113 -14.61 10.03 -1.75
N VAL A 114 -13.72 9.33 -1.06
CA VAL A 114 -12.27 9.55 -1.13
C VAL A 114 -11.66 8.42 -1.95
N ASP A 115 -11.05 8.77 -3.07
CA ASP A 115 -10.27 7.87 -3.91
C ASP A 115 -8.88 7.69 -3.29
N VAL A 116 -8.61 6.49 -2.79
CA VAL A 116 -7.27 6.09 -2.41
C VAL A 116 -6.55 5.64 -3.67
N PRO A 117 -5.49 6.36 -4.10
CA PRO A 117 -4.84 6.05 -5.36
C PRO A 117 -4.22 4.65 -5.31
N GLY A 118 -4.16 4.00 -6.47
CA GLY A 118 -3.38 2.79 -6.66
C GLY A 118 -1.88 3.06 -6.65
N GLY A 119 -1.13 2.03 -7.00
CA GLY A 119 0.32 2.09 -7.14
C GLY A 119 0.78 1.16 -8.26
N ARG A 120 1.94 0.54 -8.07
CA ARG A 120 2.48 -0.46 -9.01
C ARG A 120 1.71 -1.78 -8.93
N SER A 121 1.42 -2.23 -7.71
CA SER A 121 0.63 -3.44 -7.44
C SER A 121 -0.67 -3.15 -6.70
N PHE A 122 -0.78 -1.98 -6.07
CA PHE A 122 -2.04 -1.53 -5.50
C PHE A 122 -3.00 -1.08 -6.60
N HIS A 123 -4.25 -1.53 -6.53
CA HIS A 123 -5.28 -1.22 -7.53
C HIS A 123 -6.03 0.09 -7.24
N GLY A 124 -5.81 0.68 -6.07
CA GLY A 124 -6.64 1.76 -5.55
C GLY A 124 -7.86 1.21 -4.80
N ALA A 125 -8.51 2.09 -4.05
CA ALA A 125 -9.71 1.78 -3.30
C ALA A 125 -10.57 3.03 -3.10
N GLU A 126 -11.85 2.83 -2.85
CA GLU A 126 -12.79 3.91 -2.55
C GLU A 126 -13.18 3.85 -1.07
N LEU A 127 -13.17 5.01 -0.41
CA LEU A 127 -13.68 5.20 0.94
C LEU A 127 -14.93 6.06 0.89
N ALA A 128 -16.00 5.61 1.53
CA ALA A 128 -17.17 6.47 1.73
C ALA A 128 -16.79 7.59 2.70
N ALA A 129 -16.94 8.84 2.27
CA ALA A 129 -16.55 10.01 3.04
C ALA A 129 -17.71 10.52 3.88
N VAL A 130 -17.43 10.86 5.13
CA VAL A 130 -18.37 11.53 6.03
C VAL A 130 -17.69 12.80 6.53
N LEU A 131 -18.14 13.94 5.99
CA LEU A 131 -17.67 15.26 6.43
C LEU A 131 -18.45 15.68 7.67
N SER A 132 -17.75 16.14 8.70
CA SER A 132 -18.39 16.69 9.90
C SER A 132 -17.72 17.99 10.33
N PRO A 133 -18.52 19.02 10.69
CA PRO A 133 -17.99 20.23 11.32
C PRO A 133 -17.22 19.87 12.58
N SER A 134 -16.08 20.52 12.77
CA SER A 134 -15.21 20.22 13.90
C SER A 134 -14.71 21.50 14.55
N VAL A 135 -14.52 21.44 15.87
CA VAL A 135 -14.00 22.53 16.68
C VAL A 135 -12.60 22.13 17.16
N PRO A 136 -11.58 22.97 16.95
CA PRO A 136 -10.24 22.69 17.45
C PRO A 136 -10.22 22.68 18.98
N VAL A 137 -9.49 21.72 19.55
CA VAL A 137 -9.16 21.62 20.96
C VAL A 137 -7.66 21.33 21.10
N ASP A 138 -7.10 21.51 22.31
CA ASP A 138 -5.64 21.44 22.54
C ASP A 138 -4.97 20.18 21.98
N ASP A 139 -5.68 19.06 21.96
CA ASP A 139 -5.16 17.75 21.61
C ASP A 139 -5.92 17.08 20.45
N GLY A 140 -6.61 17.88 19.63
CA GLY A 140 -7.24 17.42 18.39
C GLY A 140 -8.45 18.23 17.97
N VAL A 141 -9.49 17.54 17.53
CA VAL A 141 -10.76 18.18 17.14
C VAL A 141 -11.93 17.43 17.74
N VAL A 142 -12.93 18.19 18.22
CA VAL A 142 -14.20 17.64 18.69
C VAL A 142 -15.24 17.83 17.59
N LEU A 143 -16.09 16.82 17.43
CA LEU A 143 -17.14 16.78 16.42
C LEU A 143 -18.52 16.68 17.08
N GLU A 144 -19.47 17.41 16.52
CA GLU A 144 -20.88 17.24 16.83
C GLU A 144 -21.49 16.30 15.78
N LEU A 145 -21.75 15.05 16.16
CA LEU A 145 -22.33 14.03 15.30
C LEU A 145 -23.72 13.66 15.80
N SER A 146 -24.69 13.65 14.88
CA SER A 146 -26.00 13.07 15.15
C SER A 146 -25.91 11.54 15.19
N SER A 147 -26.86 10.89 15.86
CA SER A 147 -26.95 9.42 15.89
C SER A 147 -27.06 8.81 14.48
N GLY A 148 -27.71 9.51 13.54
CA GLY A 148 -27.79 9.08 12.14
C GLY A 148 -26.44 9.13 11.43
N LEU A 149 -25.62 10.15 11.72
CA LEU A 149 -24.29 10.29 11.14
C LEU A 149 -23.33 9.23 11.71
N LEU A 150 -23.40 8.93 13.00
CA LEU A 150 -22.68 7.82 13.62
C LEU A 150 -23.05 6.47 13.00
N ALA A 151 -24.34 6.20 12.80
CA ALA A 151 -24.79 4.99 12.13
C ALA A 151 -24.28 4.89 10.68
N SER A 152 -24.10 6.03 10.00
CA SER A 152 -23.55 6.05 8.64
C SER A 152 -22.08 5.63 8.56
N LEU A 153 -21.33 5.79 9.65
CA LEU A 153 -19.92 5.38 9.76
C LEU A 153 -19.78 3.86 9.94
N GLU A 154 -20.74 3.20 10.59
CA GLU A 154 -20.75 1.76 10.86
C GLU A 154 -21.29 0.95 9.66
N ARG A 155 -20.64 1.05 8.49
CA ARG A 155 -21.02 0.25 7.32
C ARG A 155 -20.17 -1.02 7.23
N PRO A 156 -20.71 -2.23 7.41
CA PRO A 156 -19.91 -3.46 7.36
C PRO A 156 -19.40 -3.80 5.94
N HIS A 157 -20.10 -3.35 4.90
CA HIS A 157 -19.83 -3.67 3.50
C HIS A 157 -18.85 -2.71 2.81
N ARG A 158 -18.53 -1.55 3.42
CA ARG A 158 -17.64 -0.55 2.83
C ARG A 158 -16.85 0.19 3.90
N ARG A 159 -15.62 0.58 3.57
CA ARG A 159 -14.78 1.37 4.46
C ARG A 159 -15.27 2.83 4.44
N THR A 160 -15.37 3.43 5.61
CA THR A 160 -15.81 4.81 5.81
C THR A 160 -14.66 5.63 6.38
N MET A 161 -14.56 6.88 5.97
CA MET A 161 -13.60 7.85 6.50
C MET A 161 -14.35 9.06 7.03
N LEU A 162 -14.16 9.33 8.33
CA LEU A 162 -14.56 10.60 8.91
C LEU A 162 -13.54 11.66 8.50
N ILE A 163 -14.03 12.79 8.00
CA ILE A 163 -13.22 13.94 7.59
C ILE A 163 -13.63 15.14 8.45
N ALA A 164 -12.67 15.71 9.15
CA ALA A 164 -12.85 16.81 10.09
C ALA A 164 -11.90 17.97 9.72
N PRO A 165 -12.32 18.87 8.81
CA PRO A 165 -11.52 20.03 8.46
C PRO A 165 -11.61 21.11 9.55
N ILE A 166 -10.49 21.78 9.79
CA ILE A 166 -10.40 23.02 10.57
C ILE A 166 -9.67 24.08 9.74
N LEU A 167 -10.03 25.35 9.96
CA LEU A 167 -9.29 26.49 9.43
C LEU A 167 -8.30 26.96 10.51
N THR A 168 -7.03 27.05 10.15
CA THR A 168 -5.96 27.60 11.00
C THR A 168 -5.38 28.86 10.36
N GLU A 169 -4.56 29.61 11.10
CA GLU A 169 -3.86 30.79 10.56
C GLU A 169 -2.97 30.44 9.35
N ASP A 170 -2.40 29.23 9.34
CA ASP A 170 -1.51 28.72 8.29
C ASP A 170 -2.28 28.05 7.12
N GLY A 171 -3.62 28.03 7.17
CA GLY A 171 -4.48 27.42 6.16
C GLY A 171 -5.33 26.25 6.68
N PRO A 172 -6.04 25.53 5.77
CA PRO A 172 -6.89 24.41 6.15
C PRO A 172 -6.04 23.21 6.62
N VAL A 173 -6.44 22.62 7.74
CA VAL A 173 -5.89 21.35 8.25
C VAL A 173 -7.03 20.33 8.30
N VAL A 174 -6.80 19.16 7.73
CA VAL A 174 -7.79 18.08 7.72
C VAL A 174 -7.37 17.00 8.71
N HIS A 175 -8.26 16.62 9.62
CA HIS A 175 -8.10 15.42 10.44
C HIS A 175 -8.98 14.30 9.86
N VAL A 176 -8.49 13.07 9.93
CA VAL A 176 -9.24 11.90 9.44
C VAL A 176 -9.32 10.80 10.48
N ALA A 177 -10.36 9.98 10.43
CA ALA A 177 -10.45 8.77 11.24
C ALA A 177 -11.13 7.64 10.48
N ASP A 178 -10.80 6.40 10.85
CA ASP A 178 -11.54 5.23 10.41
C ASP A 178 -12.97 5.29 10.97
N GLY A 179 -13.98 5.31 10.11
CA GLY A 179 -15.35 5.53 10.55
C GLY A 179 -15.87 4.44 11.48
N ARG A 180 -15.50 3.17 11.24
CA ARG A 180 -15.95 2.06 12.08
C ARG A 180 -15.32 2.12 13.45
N GLU A 181 -14.00 2.33 13.53
CA GLU A 181 -13.31 2.44 14.81
C GLU A 181 -13.75 3.69 15.58
N PHE A 182 -13.99 4.78 14.86
CA PHE A 182 -14.51 6.01 15.44
C PHE A 182 -15.89 5.78 16.08
N ALA A 183 -16.84 5.23 15.33
CA ALA A 183 -18.19 4.97 15.85
C ALA A 183 -18.18 3.97 17.02
N ALA A 184 -17.39 2.90 16.91
CA ALA A 184 -17.22 1.96 18.01
C ALA A 184 -16.63 2.62 19.27
N SER A 185 -15.74 3.59 19.11
CA SER A 185 -15.16 4.36 20.23
C SER A 185 -16.15 5.37 20.82
N ALA A 186 -16.97 6.01 19.99
CA ALA A 186 -18.00 6.97 20.38
C ALA A 186 -19.09 6.33 21.25
N VAL A 187 -19.50 5.09 20.93
CA VAL A 187 -20.45 4.35 21.77
C VAL A 187 -19.87 4.03 23.16
N ARG A 188 -18.54 3.84 23.25
CA ARG A 188 -17.86 3.49 24.50
C ARG A 188 -17.55 4.69 25.39
N ARG A 189 -17.40 5.89 24.82
CA ARG A 189 -17.02 7.13 25.52
C ARG A 189 -18.20 8.10 25.47
N SER A 190 -18.88 8.29 26.60
CA SER A 190 -20.01 9.21 26.73
C SER A 190 -19.65 10.69 26.49
N ASP A 191 -18.36 11.02 26.52
CA ASP A 191 -17.85 12.38 26.44
C ASP A 191 -17.09 12.60 25.13
N ALA A 192 -17.66 13.46 24.27
CA ALA A 192 -17.11 14.07 23.07
C ALA A 192 -16.53 13.14 21.97
N HIS A 193 -17.17 13.16 20.79
CA HIS A 193 -16.64 12.55 19.57
C HIS A 193 -15.35 13.27 19.17
N ARG A 194 -14.20 12.68 19.46
CA ARG A 194 -12.91 13.37 19.31
C ARG A 194 -11.98 12.63 18.36
N VAL A 195 -11.36 13.37 17.44
CA VAL A 195 -10.27 12.90 16.59
C VAL A 195 -8.95 13.49 17.12
N PRO A 196 -7.93 12.68 17.43
CA PRO A 196 -6.64 13.16 17.92
C PRO A 196 -5.92 14.08 16.91
N HIS A 197 -5.19 15.09 17.40
CA HIS A 197 -4.32 15.93 16.57
C HIS A 197 -3.32 15.10 15.73
N ALA A 198 -2.88 13.96 16.27
CA ALA A 198 -1.98 13.06 15.57
C ALA A 198 -2.54 12.57 14.21
N TYR A 199 -3.86 12.55 14.04
CA TYR A 199 -4.55 12.11 12.82
C TYR A 199 -4.74 13.23 11.78
N ARG A 200 -4.03 14.36 11.94
CA ARG A 200 -3.89 15.34 10.87
C ARG A 200 -3.36 14.67 9.61
N LEU A 201 -3.98 14.98 8.47
CA LEU A 201 -3.67 14.41 7.17
C LEU A 201 -2.42 15.08 6.59
N ASP A 202 -1.34 14.31 6.53
CA ASP A 202 -0.02 14.67 6.03
C ASP A 202 0.64 13.44 5.41
N ASP A 203 1.86 13.55 4.87
CA ASP A 203 2.48 12.42 4.15
C ASP A 203 2.59 11.13 4.99
N LEU A 204 2.71 11.24 6.32
CA LEU A 204 2.77 10.08 7.21
C LEU A 204 1.40 9.38 7.31
N THR A 205 0.36 10.14 7.63
CA THR A 205 -1.01 9.58 7.78
C THR A 205 -1.61 9.18 6.44
N VAL A 206 -1.32 9.92 5.36
CA VAL A 206 -1.64 9.53 3.97
C VAL A 206 -1.00 8.18 3.66
N GLY A 207 0.29 8.00 3.96
CA GLY A 207 0.99 6.74 3.73
C GLY A 207 0.34 5.57 4.47
N VAL A 208 -0.01 5.75 5.75
CA VAL A 208 -0.68 4.74 6.56
C VAL A 208 -2.04 4.36 5.98
N VAL A 209 -2.91 5.35 5.73
CA VAL A 209 -4.25 5.12 5.16
C VAL A 209 -4.15 4.46 3.78
N TRP A 210 -3.24 4.94 2.93
CA TRP A 210 -3.02 4.42 1.58
C TRP A 210 -2.59 2.96 1.59
N ALA A 211 -1.59 2.61 2.42
CA ALA A 211 -1.08 1.24 2.49
C ALA A 211 -2.08 0.27 3.11
N VAL A 212 -2.70 0.65 4.24
CA VAL A 212 -3.71 -0.20 4.91
C VAL A 212 -4.90 -0.43 4.00
N THR A 213 -5.47 0.62 3.41
CA THR A 213 -6.69 0.48 2.59
C THR A 213 -6.45 -0.37 1.35
N ASN A 214 -5.35 -0.16 0.64
CA ASN A 214 -5.03 -0.93 -0.56
C ASN A 214 -4.71 -2.39 -0.24
N ALA A 215 -3.86 -2.65 0.76
CA ALA A 215 -3.52 -4.01 1.15
C ALA A 215 -4.74 -4.77 1.67
N ASP A 216 -5.54 -4.13 2.52
CA ASP A 216 -6.74 -4.74 3.10
C ASP A 216 -7.78 -5.08 2.03
N SER A 217 -8.08 -4.14 1.14
CA SER A 217 -9.06 -4.36 0.06
C SER A 217 -8.62 -5.47 -0.88
N ALA A 218 -7.33 -5.51 -1.24
CA ALA A 218 -6.80 -6.52 -2.14
C ALA A 218 -6.79 -7.92 -1.50
N ILE A 219 -6.36 -8.04 -0.23
CA ILE A 219 -6.35 -9.33 0.46
C ILE A 219 -7.77 -9.85 0.71
N LEU A 220 -8.71 -8.98 1.11
CA LEU A 220 -10.10 -9.38 1.32
C LEU A 220 -10.80 -9.82 0.04
N ALA A 221 -10.49 -9.22 -1.11
CA ALA A 221 -11.04 -9.61 -2.39
C ALA A 221 -10.69 -11.06 -2.76
N ASP A 222 -9.55 -11.56 -2.27
CA ASP A 222 -9.05 -12.90 -2.58
C ASP A 222 -9.05 -13.87 -1.39
N ASP A 223 -9.64 -13.54 -0.23
CA ASP A 223 -9.45 -14.29 1.03
C ASP A 223 -9.65 -15.81 0.87
N SER A 224 -10.74 -16.21 0.19
CA SER A 224 -11.02 -17.63 -0.10
C SER A 224 -10.05 -18.27 -1.11
N ALA A 225 -9.60 -17.50 -2.10
CA ALA A 225 -8.64 -17.98 -3.10
C ALA A 225 -7.25 -18.11 -2.48
N LEU A 226 -6.85 -17.18 -1.62
CA LEU A 226 -5.62 -17.23 -0.84
C LEU A 226 -5.57 -18.49 0.02
N ASP A 227 -6.61 -18.74 0.81
CA ASP A 227 -6.69 -19.95 1.65
C ASP A 227 -6.62 -21.24 0.82
N PHE A 228 -7.29 -21.28 -0.33
CA PHE A 228 -7.19 -22.41 -1.26
C PHE A 228 -5.76 -22.62 -1.76
N TYR A 229 -5.12 -21.58 -2.31
CA TYR A 229 -3.78 -21.71 -2.91
C TYR A 229 -2.68 -21.97 -1.88
N GLN A 230 -2.81 -21.44 -0.67
CA GLN A 230 -1.92 -21.80 0.44
C GLN A 230 -1.90 -23.32 0.67
N ARG A 231 -3.06 -23.97 0.65
CA ARG A 231 -3.16 -25.44 0.81
C ARG A 231 -2.69 -26.18 -0.44
N SER A 232 -3.06 -25.72 -1.63
CA SER A 232 -2.68 -26.38 -2.89
C SER A 232 -1.17 -26.39 -3.13
N LEU A 233 -0.48 -25.32 -2.72
CA LEU A 233 0.97 -25.20 -2.88
C LEU A 233 1.78 -25.78 -1.71
N ALA A 234 1.12 -26.38 -0.71
CA ALA A 234 1.78 -27.00 0.43
C ALA A 234 2.71 -28.16 0.04
N HIS A 235 2.56 -28.73 -1.16
CA HIS A 235 3.47 -29.77 -1.66
C HIS A 235 4.91 -29.27 -1.90
N TYR A 236 5.13 -27.95 -2.00
CA TYR A 236 6.46 -27.36 -2.04
C TYR A 236 7.11 -27.26 -0.64
N ASP A 237 6.34 -27.45 0.44
CA ASP A 237 6.88 -27.39 1.80
C ASP A 237 7.93 -28.49 2.05
N GLY A 238 9.03 -28.10 2.69
CA GLY A 238 10.12 -29.01 3.04
C GLY A 238 11.17 -29.21 1.93
N THR A 239 10.91 -28.73 0.71
CA THR A 239 11.91 -28.78 -0.37
C THR A 239 13.08 -27.81 -0.10
N SER A 240 14.31 -28.24 -0.39
CA SER A 240 15.50 -27.37 -0.33
C SER A 240 15.52 -26.34 -1.45
N LYS A 241 14.86 -26.65 -2.57
CA LYS A 241 14.75 -25.80 -3.76
C LYS A 241 13.36 -25.92 -4.38
N SER A 242 12.72 -24.78 -4.64
CA SER A 242 11.46 -24.74 -5.39
C SER A 242 11.23 -23.39 -6.06
N SER A 243 10.38 -23.41 -7.09
CA SER A 243 9.87 -22.22 -7.75
C SER A 243 8.41 -22.44 -8.10
N ALA A 244 7.55 -21.49 -7.73
CA ALA A 244 6.18 -21.45 -8.20
C ALA A 244 5.99 -20.26 -9.15
N THR A 245 5.14 -20.43 -10.15
CA THR A 245 4.84 -19.43 -11.18
C THR A 245 3.48 -18.77 -10.92
N LEU A 246 3.26 -17.59 -11.49
CA LEU A 246 1.96 -16.91 -11.36
C LEU A 246 0.82 -17.69 -12.03
N SER A 247 1.12 -18.57 -13.01
CA SER A 247 0.09 -19.42 -13.64
C SER A 247 -0.46 -20.51 -12.73
N GLU A 248 0.21 -20.80 -11.60
CA GLU A 248 -0.32 -21.72 -10.58
C GLU A 248 -1.39 -21.05 -9.70
N VAL A 249 -1.44 -19.72 -9.67
CA VAL A 249 -2.38 -18.93 -8.86
C VAL A 249 -3.18 -17.91 -9.69
N PRO A 250 -3.82 -18.33 -10.82
CA PRO A 250 -4.36 -17.41 -11.83
C PRO A 250 -5.53 -16.54 -11.34
N LYS A 251 -6.08 -16.82 -10.16
CA LYS A 251 -7.19 -16.06 -9.57
C LYS A 251 -6.76 -15.01 -8.55
N LEU A 252 -5.48 -14.97 -8.17
CA LEU A 252 -4.99 -14.00 -7.20
C LEU A 252 -4.65 -12.67 -7.89
N ASN A 253 -5.00 -11.57 -7.25
CA ASN A 253 -4.50 -10.26 -7.59
C ASN A 253 -3.02 -10.10 -7.20
N GLY A 254 -2.41 -8.99 -7.62
CA GLY A 254 -0.98 -8.75 -7.44
C GLY A 254 -0.54 -8.70 -5.97
N VAL A 255 -1.34 -8.13 -5.08
CA VAL A 255 -1.02 -8.02 -3.65
C VAL A 255 -1.12 -9.38 -2.97
N SER A 256 -2.20 -10.13 -3.23
CA SER A 256 -2.40 -11.48 -2.69
C SER A 256 -1.32 -12.45 -3.16
N SER A 257 -0.92 -12.37 -4.43
CA SER A 257 0.19 -13.16 -4.96
C SER A 257 1.50 -12.84 -4.24
N LYS A 258 1.83 -11.56 -4.06
CA LYS A 258 3.01 -11.13 -3.31
C LYS A 258 2.97 -11.57 -1.84
N TRP A 259 1.81 -11.47 -1.20
CA TRP A 259 1.61 -11.92 0.18
C TRP A 259 1.92 -13.42 0.30
N LEU A 260 1.35 -14.23 -0.60
CA LEU A 260 1.54 -15.69 -0.63
C LEU A 260 3.02 -16.07 -0.86
N GLY A 261 3.68 -15.45 -1.85
CA GLY A 261 5.10 -15.71 -2.10
C GLY A 261 6.01 -15.26 -0.96
N SER A 262 5.70 -14.14 -0.31
CA SER A 262 6.44 -13.63 0.84
C SER A 262 6.29 -14.53 2.07
N GLU A 263 5.07 -15.03 2.32
CA GLU A 263 4.79 -15.97 3.41
C GLU A 263 5.57 -17.27 3.23
N PHE A 264 5.56 -17.82 2.01
CA PHE A 264 6.32 -19.02 1.68
C PHE A 264 7.84 -18.81 1.88
N CYS A 265 8.38 -17.69 1.37
CA CYS A 265 9.79 -17.35 1.53
C CYS A 265 10.17 -17.16 3.01
N ALA A 266 9.34 -16.49 3.80
CA ALA A 266 9.59 -16.30 5.23
C ALA A 266 9.63 -17.64 5.98
N ARG A 267 8.68 -18.55 5.70
CA ARG A 267 8.67 -19.90 6.27
C ARG A 267 9.87 -20.72 5.83
N HIS A 268 10.27 -20.63 4.56
CA HIS A 268 11.45 -21.30 4.04
C HIS A 268 12.71 -20.86 4.80
N ILE A 269 12.93 -19.55 4.93
CA ILE A 269 14.06 -19.02 5.72
C ILE A 269 14.01 -19.54 7.15
N ILE A 270 12.88 -19.43 7.85
CA ILE A 270 12.74 -19.87 9.25
C ILE A 270 13.05 -21.37 9.39
N ARG A 271 12.58 -22.21 8.47
CA ARG A 271 12.81 -23.66 8.47
C ARG A 271 14.29 -24.00 8.34
N HIS A 272 15.01 -23.27 7.49
CA HIS A 272 16.42 -23.52 7.20
C HIS A 272 17.38 -22.70 8.05
N MET A 273 16.87 -21.79 8.88
CA MET A 273 17.63 -20.97 9.81
C MET A 273 18.56 -21.76 10.77
N PRO A 274 18.24 -23.00 11.21
CA PRO A 274 19.18 -23.82 11.99
C PRO A 274 20.51 -24.14 11.29
N ARG A 275 20.59 -24.00 9.96
CA ARG A 275 21.82 -24.19 9.18
C ARG A 275 22.82 -23.04 9.37
N LEU A 276 22.33 -21.88 9.78
CA LEU A 276 23.16 -20.69 9.98
C LEU A 276 23.66 -20.67 11.42
N THR A 277 24.99 -20.66 11.58
CA THR A 277 25.67 -20.60 12.89
C THR A 277 26.34 -19.27 13.17
N THR A 278 26.62 -18.47 12.14
CA THR A 278 27.18 -17.11 12.28
C THR A 278 26.14 -16.02 12.07
N GLU A 279 26.51 -14.77 12.35
CA GLU A 279 25.67 -13.60 12.15
C GLU A 279 25.20 -13.48 10.68
N PRO A 280 23.89 -13.45 10.41
CA PRO A 280 23.39 -13.40 9.06
C PRO A 280 23.33 -11.97 8.50
N PHE A 281 23.67 -11.86 7.23
CA PHE A 281 23.35 -10.73 6.37
C PHE A 281 22.15 -11.07 5.47
N PHE A 282 21.09 -10.29 5.58
CA PHE A 282 19.91 -10.40 4.74
C PHE A 282 19.98 -9.42 3.58
N TRP A 283 19.68 -9.85 2.37
CA TRP A 283 19.53 -8.98 1.22
C TRP A 283 18.07 -8.91 0.79
N SER A 284 17.55 -7.69 0.71
CA SER A 284 16.15 -7.38 0.45
C SER A 284 16.01 -6.60 -0.86
N ARG A 285 14.93 -6.87 -1.59
CA ARG A 285 14.66 -6.24 -2.89
C ARG A 285 13.71 -5.06 -2.78
N GLU A 286 13.08 -4.80 -1.66
CA GLU A 286 12.13 -3.69 -1.52
C GLU A 286 12.83 -2.34 -1.79
N GLN A 287 12.30 -1.54 -2.73
CA GLN A 287 12.87 -0.23 -3.11
C GLN A 287 11.93 0.94 -2.83
N ARG A 288 10.65 0.65 -2.58
CA ARG A 288 9.58 1.66 -2.49
C ARG A 288 8.65 1.40 -1.32
N GLY A 289 7.90 2.43 -0.95
CA GLY A 289 6.92 2.36 0.15
C GLY A 289 5.85 1.31 -0.06
N GLU A 290 5.36 1.13 -1.29
CA GLU A 290 4.40 0.05 -1.61
C GLU A 290 4.94 -1.33 -1.20
N GLU A 291 6.17 -1.64 -1.61
CA GLU A 291 6.80 -2.94 -1.35
C GLU A 291 7.17 -3.08 0.13
N ALA A 292 7.68 -2.01 0.73
CA ALA A 292 8.10 -1.97 2.12
C ALA A 292 6.91 -2.02 3.11
N SER A 293 5.71 -1.60 2.68
CA SER A 293 4.50 -1.68 3.51
C SER A 293 4.18 -3.09 3.99
N ALA A 294 4.63 -4.12 3.25
CA ALA A 294 4.54 -5.51 3.66
C ALA A 294 5.19 -5.78 5.03
N TRP A 295 6.32 -5.14 5.33
CA TRP A 295 6.99 -5.28 6.63
C TRP A 295 6.19 -4.67 7.79
N LEU A 296 5.47 -3.60 7.50
CA LEU A 296 4.69 -2.86 8.50
C LEU A 296 3.34 -3.51 8.78
N LEU A 297 2.74 -4.12 7.75
CA LEU A 297 1.33 -4.54 7.77
C LEU A 297 1.09 -6.04 7.72
N TRP A 298 1.98 -6.85 7.13
CA TRP A 298 1.71 -8.29 6.98
C TRP A 298 2.13 -9.02 8.25
N THR A 299 1.17 -9.69 8.89
CA THR A 299 1.37 -10.32 10.21
C THR A 299 2.56 -11.30 10.19
N HIS A 300 2.72 -12.09 9.13
CA HIS A 300 3.82 -13.05 9.02
C HIS A 300 5.20 -12.40 8.91
N LYS A 301 5.30 -11.15 8.41
CA LYS A 301 6.58 -10.43 8.30
C LYS A 301 7.05 -9.94 9.66
N LEU A 302 6.14 -9.49 10.50
CA LEU A 302 6.46 -9.14 11.89
C LEU A 302 6.89 -10.38 12.68
N ASP A 303 6.17 -11.49 12.54
CA ASP A 303 6.53 -12.76 13.18
C ASP A 303 7.88 -13.29 12.68
N TYR A 304 8.18 -13.12 11.39
CA TYR A 304 9.49 -13.40 10.83
C TYR A 304 10.59 -12.59 11.50
N LEU A 305 10.42 -11.26 11.64
CA LEU A 305 11.41 -10.40 12.31
C LEU A 305 11.62 -10.79 13.79
N ARG A 306 10.53 -11.10 14.51
CA ARG A 306 10.59 -11.58 15.91
C ARG A 306 11.39 -12.88 16.02
N ARG A 307 11.15 -13.84 15.12
CA ARG A 307 11.82 -15.15 15.15
C ARG A 307 13.29 -15.09 14.76
N THR A 308 13.64 -14.28 13.76
CA THR A 308 15.05 -14.14 13.35
C THR A 308 15.86 -13.37 14.39
N SER A 309 15.30 -12.29 14.95
CA SER A 309 15.96 -11.49 16.01
C SER A 309 16.10 -12.22 17.34
N ALA A 310 15.18 -13.11 17.69
CA ALA A 310 15.34 -13.95 18.87
C ALA A 310 16.50 -14.95 18.76
N ARG A 311 16.95 -15.28 17.54
CA ARG A 311 18.04 -16.25 17.31
C ARG A 311 19.43 -15.62 17.26
N PHE A 312 19.56 -14.45 16.64
CA PHE A 312 20.86 -13.82 16.40
C PHE A 312 20.90 -12.47 17.12
N GLY A 313 21.94 -12.26 17.94
CA GLY A 313 22.10 -11.00 18.71
C GLY A 313 22.45 -9.79 17.84
N THR A 314 23.04 -10.03 16.67
CA THR A 314 23.53 -9.03 15.72
C THR A 314 23.23 -9.53 14.32
N MET A 315 22.56 -8.69 13.53
CA MET A 315 22.20 -9.00 12.15
C MET A 315 22.28 -7.75 11.31
N ARG A 316 22.50 -7.94 10.00
CA ARG A 316 22.50 -6.85 9.03
C ARG A 316 21.47 -7.12 7.95
N ARG A 317 20.81 -6.08 7.44
CA ARG A 317 19.95 -6.16 6.26
C ARG A 317 20.30 -5.08 5.25
N GLY A 318 20.75 -5.52 4.08
CA GLY A 318 20.99 -4.66 2.93
C GLY A 318 19.77 -4.49 2.03
N PHE A 319 19.63 -3.30 1.48
CA PHE A 319 18.68 -2.95 0.42
C PHE A 319 19.43 -2.32 -0.74
N CYS A 320 19.02 -2.63 -1.98
CA CYS A 320 19.38 -1.80 -3.13
C CYS A 320 18.27 -0.78 -3.38
N ILE A 321 18.53 0.49 -3.11
CA ILE A 321 17.58 1.58 -3.34
C ILE A 321 18.29 2.65 -4.15
N PRO A 322 18.19 2.60 -5.48
CA PRO A 322 18.79 3.60 -6.35
C PRO A 322 18.16 4.98 -6.16
N GLU A 323 18.94 6.04 -6.37
CA GLU A 323 18.44 7.41 -6.18
C GLU A 323 17.24 7.76 -7.08
N HIS A 324 17.16 7.18 -8.28
CA HIS A 324 16.04 7.41 -9.18
C HIS A 324 14.73 6.80 -8.64
N GLU A 325 14.81 5.70 -7.89
CA GLU A 325 13.65 5.11 -7.21
C GLU A 325 13.16 6.05 -6.09
N VAL A 326 14.08 6.67 -5.35
CA VAL A 326 13.74 7.69 -4.34
C VAL A 326 13.08 8.91 -4.98
N ARG A 327 13.72 9.52 -6.00
CA ARG A 327 13.20 10.75 -6.65
C ARG A 327 11.83 10.57 -7.30
N THR A 328 11.53 9.37 -7.81
CA THR A 328 10.25 9.07 -8.47
C THR A 328 9.18 8.58 -7.50
N SER A 329 9.50 8.41 -6.22
CA SER A 329 8.54 7.95 -5.22
C SER A 329 7.86 9.14 -4.53
N PRO A 330 6.52 9.13 -4.41
CA PRO A 330 5.82 10.11 -3.60
C PRO A 330 6.35 10.16 -2.17
N ARG A 331 6.23 11.31 -1.51
CA ARG A 331 6.77 11.50 -0.16
C ARG A 331 6.16 10.52 0.86
N TYR A 332 4.86 10.23 0.79
CA TYR A 332 4.23 9.22 1.63
C TYR A 332 4.82 7.80 1.45
N GLU A 333 5.24 7.42 0.25
CA GLU A 333 5.93 6.14 0.03
C GLU A 333 7.33 6.13 0.65
N ARG A 334 8.08 7.23 0.49
CA ARG A 334 9.40 7.40 1.11
C ARG A 334 9.31 7.30 2.65
N VAL A 335 8.25 7.85 3.23
CA VAL A 335 7.96 7.76 4.67
C VAL A 335 7.68 6.31 5.10
N LEU A 336 6.89 5.55 4.35
CA LEU A 336 6.66 4.13 4.63
C LEU A 336 7.93 3.29 4.51
N LEU A 337 8.79 3.59 3.54
CA LEU A 337 10.08 2.92 3.39
C LEU A 337 10.98 3.17 4.60
N LEU A 338 11.07 4.43 5.06
CA LEU A 338 11.81 4.79 6.27
C LEU A 338 11.24 4.11 7.53
N LEU A 339 9.92 4.01 7.66
CA LEU A 339 9.27 3.29 8.77
C LEU A 339 9.60 1.80 8.76
N ALA A 340 9.62 1.15 7.59
CA ALA A 340 9.97 -0.27 7.49
C ALA A 340 11.43 -0.52 7.91
N MET A 341 12.33 0.42 7.63
CA MET A 341 13.72 0.36 8.09
C MET A 341 13.83 0.65 9.60
N ALA A 342 13.06 1.60 10.11
CA ALA A 342 12.96 1.85 11.55
C ALA A 342 12.43 0.63 12.31
N LEU A 343 11.50 -0.13 11.73
CA LEU A 343 11.06 -1.41 12.29
C LEU A 343 12.22 -2.40 12.43
N MET A 344 13.09 -2.48 11.42
CA MET A 344 14.22 -3.41 11.45
C MET A 344 15.26 -3.02 12.48
N GLU A 345 15.59 -1.72 12.57
CA GLU A 345 16.45 -1.18 13.64
C GLU A 345 15.85 -1.42 15.03
N ALA A 346 14.52 -1.38 15.18
CA ALA A 346 13.83 -1.72 16.42
C ALA A 346 14.03 -3.18 16.85
N PHE A 347 14.28 -4.09 15.90
CA PHE A 347 14.64 -5.48 16.13
C PHE A 347 16.15 -5.72 16.23
N GLY A 348 16.96 -4.66 16.33
CA GLY A 348 18.42 -4.77 16.39
C GLY A 348 19.07 -5.20 15.08
N ILE A 349 18.37 -5.04 13.95
CA ILE A 349 18.90 -5.34 12.62
C ILE A 349 19.49 -4.05 12.05
N GLU A 350 20.80 -4.03 11.84
CA GLU A 350 21.47 -2.89 11.20
C GLU A 350 21.06 -2.82 9.72
N VAL A 351 20.44 -1.70 9.33
CA VAL A 351 19.99 -1.48 7.97
C VAL A 351 21.09 -0.81 7.15
N GLN A 352 21.33 -1.35 5.95
CA GLN A 352 22.31 -0.87 4.99
C GLN A 352 21.62 -0.58 3.65
N ILE A 353 21.97 0.53 3.03
CA ILE A 353 21.49 0.90 1.69
C ILE A 353 22.67 0.97 0.72
N ALA A 354 22.56 0.22 -0.37
CA ALA A 354 23.37 0.34 -1.58
C ALA A 354 22.57 1.11 -2.64
N ALA A 355 23.20 2.04 -3.34
CA ALA A 355 22.53 2.91 -4.32
C ALA A 355 22.75 2.46 -5.78
N GLU A 356 23.63 1.47 -5.98
CA GLU A 356 24.02 0.92 -7.28
C GLU A 356 22.83 0.18 -7.93
N PRO A 357 22.30 0.67 -9.08
CA PRO A 357 21.14 0.08 -9.74
C PRO A 357 21.32 -1.38 -10.15
N GLU A 358 22.54 -1.80 -10.45
CA GLU A 358 22.85 -3.16 -10.89
C GLU A 358 22.53 -4.20 -9.80
N LEU A 359 22.56 -3.79 -8.53
CA LEU A 359 22.25 -4.66 -7.41
C LEU A 359 20.73 -4.89 -7.24
N ALA A 360 19.87 -4.15 -7.95
CA ALA A 360 18.42 -4.30 -7.90
C ALA A 360 17.93 -5.63 -8.49
N GLU A 361 18.72 -6.19 -9.41
CA GLU A 361 18.46 -7.48 -10.07
C GLU A 361 18.85 -8.68 -9.22
N ILE A 362 19.62 -8.46 -8.14
CA ILE A 362 20.01 -9.54 -7.24
C ILE A 362 18.79 -10.00 -6.44
N GLU A 363 18.57 -11.31 -6.50
CA GLU A 363 17.53 -12.02 -5.75
C GLU A 363 17.65 -11.83 -4.24
N GLY A 364 16.54 -11.94 -3.50
CA GLY A 364 16.59 -11.94 -2.04
C GLY A 364 17.33 -13.15 -1.48
N PHE A 365 18.24 -12.94 -0.52
CA PHE A 365 19.03 -14.01 0.10
C PHE A 365 19.35 -13.75 1.57
N VAL A 366 19.78 -14.79 2.27
CA VAL A 366 20.39 -14.76 3.60
C VAL A 366 21.77 -15.38 3.47
N LEU A 367 22.79 -14.68 3.97
CA LEU A 367 24.18 -15.10 3.92
C LEU A 367 24.78 -15.13 5.33
N ALA A 368 25.34 -16.27 5.71
CA ALA A 368 26.14 -16.45 6.91
C ALA A 368 27.32 -17.39 6.57
N ASP A 369 27.55 -18.43 7.38
CA ASP A 369 28.36 -19.60 7.05
C ASP A 369 27.71 -20.52 5.99
N ASP A 370 26.43 -20.28 5.70
CA ASP A 370 25.67 -20.91 4.62
C ASP A 370 24.76 -19.88 3.92
N VAL A 371 24.15 -20.27 2.80
CA VAL A 371 23.31 -19.41 1.95
C VAL A 371 21.89 -19.95 1.85
N ILE A 372 20.90 -19.06 2.03
CA ILE A 372 19.49 -19.34 1.78
C ILE A 372 18.96 -18.30 0.80
N VAL A 373 18.62 -18.71 -0.42
CA VAL A 373 17.94 -17.84 -1.40
C VAL A 373 16.43 -17.89 -1.14
N ALA A 374 15.80 -16.73 -1.10
CA ALA A 374 14.37 -16.60 -0.90
C ALA A 374 13.86 -15.31 -1.57
N ASN A 375 13.35 -15.46 -2.78
CA ASN A 375 12.94 -14.35 -3.63
C ASN A 375 11.47 -14.45 -4.02
N TRP A 376 10.68 -13.45 -3.64
CA TRP A 376 9.24 -13.35 -3.94
C TRP A 376 8.88 -12.03 -4.64
N LEU A 377 9.84 -11.13 -4.79
CA LEU A 377 9.64 -9.78 -5.31
C LEU A 377 10.44 -9.60 -6.60
N ARG A 378 9.79 -9.06 -7.64
CA ARG A 378 10.37 -8.80 -8.98
C ARG A 378 11.12 -10.00 -9.57
N GLY A 379 10.68 -11.22 -9.24
CA GLY A 379 11.11 -12.45 -9.89
C GLY A 379 10.15 -12.85 -11.01
N PRO A 380 10.51 -13.83 -11.85
CA PRO A 380 9.66 -14.30 -12.96
C PRO A 380 8.41 -15.08 -12.49
N GLY A 381 8.31 -15.41 -11.21
CA GLY A 381 7.23 -16.21 -10.64
C GLY A 381 6.75 -15.69 -9.29
N LEU A 382 5.96 -16.53 -8.61
CA LEU A 382 5.41 -16.28 -7.28
C LEU A 382 6.50 -16.33 -6.21
N TRP A 383 7.41 -17.31 -6.31
CA TRP A 383 8.65 -17.35 -5.54
C TRP A 383 9.73 -18.19 -6.23
N TYR A 384 10.97 -18.01 -5.77
CA TYR A 384 12.07 -18.94 -5.93
C TYR A 384 12.82 -19.05 -4.60
N VAL A 385 13.06 -20.28 -4.15
CA VAL A 385 13.85 -20.58 -2.94
C VAL A 385 14.91 -21.65 -3.25
N ASP A 386 16.06 -21.56 -2.59
CA ASP A 386 17.19 -22.47 -2.79
C ASP A 386 18.16 -22.44 -1.59
N THR A 387 18.44 -23.58 -0.96
CA THR A 387 19.51 -23.71 0.06
C THR A 387 20.80 -24.31 -0.49
N ASP A 388 20.83 -24.67 -1.77
CA ASP A 388 21.94 -25.37 -2.42
C ASP A 388 22.50 -24.50 -3.58
N ALA A 389 22.55 -23.18 -3.36
CA ALA A 389 23.02 -22.21 -4.35
C ALA A 389 24.47 -22.52 -4.79
N PRO A 390 24.80 -22.40 -6.09
CA PRO A 390 26.14 -22.72 -6.59
C PRO A 390 27.19 -21.73 -6.09
N SER A 391 28.45 -22.17 -6.00
CA SER A 391 29.59 -21.37 -5.48
C SER A 391 29.80 -20.03 -6.17
N SER A 392 29.43 -19.91 -7.45
CA SER A 392 29.47 -18.64 -8.18
C SER A 392 28.56 -17.57 -7.56
N ARG A 393 27.36 -17.95 -7.08
CA ARG A 393 26.45 -17.05 -6.37
C ARG A 393 26.98 -16.67 -5.00
N TRP A 394 27.64 -17.60 -4.30
CA TRP A 394 28.23 -17.34 -2.98
C TRP A 394 29.25 -16.20 -3.05
N SER A 395 30.15 -16.25 -4.03
CA SER A 395 31.15 -15.19 -4.25
C SER A 395 30.49 -13.82 -4.46
N THR A 396 29.43 -13.78 -5.28
CA THR A 396 28.63 -12.56 -5.50
C THR A 396 28.01 -12.05 -4.21
N TYR A 397 27.34 -12.91 -3.43
CA TYR A 397 26.67 -12.52 -2.19
C TYR A 397 27.65 -12.03 -1.12
N HIS A 398 28.82 -12.67 -0.98
CA HIS A 398 29.89 -12.19 -0.11
C HIS A 398 30.41 -10.82 -0.56
N GLY A 399 30.56 -10.61 -1.88
CA GLY A 399 30.90 -9.32 -2.45
C GLY A 399 29.92 -8.22 -2.03
N ILE A 400 28.62 -8.48 -2.21
CA ILE A 400 27.53 -7.56 -1.83
C ILE A 400 27.53 -7.28 -0.32
N SER A 401 27.63 -8.32 0.52
CA SER A 401 27.64 -8.17 1.98
C SER A 401 28.79 -7.30 2.48
N ARG A 402 29.97 -7.45 1.88
CA ARG A 402 31.16 -6.64 2.18
C ARG A 402 31.01 -5.22 1.66
N ASP A 403 30.54 -5.04 0.42
CA ASP A 403 30.36 -3.73 -0.17
C ASP A 403 29.29 -2.92 0.58
N ALA A 404 28.16 -3.54 0.94
CA ALA A 404 27.12 -2.91 1.75
C ALA A 404 27.66 -2.46 3.13
N ALA A 405 28.56 -3.24 3.75
CA ALA A 405 29.16 -2.87 5.03
C ALA A 405 30.08 -1.64 4.95
N VAL A 406 30.78 -1.45 3.82
CA VAL A 406 31.78 -0.39 3.67
C VAL A 406 31.23 0.85 2.97
N LYS A 407 30.33 0.66 2.01
CA LYS A 407 29.89 1.69 1.07
C LYS A 407 28.44 2.12 1.29
N SER A 408 27.79 1.70 2.38
CA SER A 408 26.40 2.09 2.58
C SER A 408 26.24 3.61 2.64
N VAL A 409 25.32 4.13 1.82
CA VAL A 409 25.03 5.58 1.75
C VAL A 409 24.42 6.13 3.04
N VAL A 410 24.01 5.26 3.96
CA VAL A 410 23.45 5.59 5.28
C VAL A 410 24.32 5.08 6.44
N GLY A 411 25.57 4.70 6.15
CA GLY A 411 26.49 4.16 7.14
C GLY A 411 26.71 5.13 8.30
N GLN A 412 26.26 4.73 9.50
CA GLN A 412 26.43 5.46 10.75
C GLN A 412 26.56 4.45 11.92
N PRO A 413 27.30 4.80 12.99
CA PRO A 413 27.58 3.87 14.08
C PRO A 413 26.35 3.57 14.95
N THR A 414 25.40 4.51 15.06
CA THR A 414 24.21 4.36 15.90
C THR A 414 22.94 4.19 15.05
N PRO A 415 21.93 3.46 15.55
CA PRO A 415 20.63 3.38 14.88
C PRO A 415 20.01 4.76 14.61
N ALA A 416 20.09 5.68 15.56
CA ALA A 416 19.60 7.05 15.41
C ALA A 416 20.30 7.78 14.24
N GLY A 417 21.63 7.67 14.16
CA GLY A 417 22.40 8.25 13.07
C GLY A 417 22.02 7.64 11.72
N ARG A 418 21.85 6.31 11.65
CA ARG A 418 21.45 5.60 10.43
C ARG A 418 20.08 6.03 9.95
N LEU A 419 19.09 6.09 10.85
CA LEU A 419 17.74 6.57 10.50
C LEU A 419 17.73 8.04 10.07
N GLN A 420 18.54 8.89 10.68
CA GLN A 420 18.70 10.27 10.25
C GLN A 420 19.35 10.37 8.86
N ALA A 421 20.36 9.55 8.57
CA ALA A 421 20.99 9.48 7.25
C ALA A 421 20.01 8.93 6.19
N MET A 422 19.20 7.93 6.52
CA MET A 422 18.11 7.44 5.66
C MET A 422 17.06 8.52 5.40
N ALA A 423 16.65 9.28 6.43
CA ALA A 423 15.72 10.38 6.26
C ALA A 423 16.30 11.45 5.30
N ALA A 424 17.58 11.79 5.43
CA ALA A 424 18.25 12.69 4.49
C ALA A 424 18.31 12.11 3.07
N TYR A 425 18.69 10.84 2.91
CA TYR A 425 18.72 10.16 1.61
C TYR A 425 17.35 10.11 0.93
N PHE A 426 16.29 9.92 1.72
CA PHE A 426 14.91 9.92 1.26
C PHE A 426 14.29 11.32 1.16
N ASP A 427 15.03 12.40 1.41
CA ASP A 427 14.53 13.78 1.42
C ASP A 427 13.27 13.94 2.32
N ILE A 428 13.44 13.49 3.56
CA ILE A 428 12.48 13.60 4.66
C ILE A 428 13.15 14.39 5.79
N SER A 429 12.49 15.45 6.25
CA SER A 429 12.96 16.19 7.43
C SER A 429 12.96 15.29 8.67
N TRP A 430 14.14 15.03 9.23
CA TRP A 430 14.30 14.20 10.43
C TRP A 430 13.49 14.73 11.62
N LYS A 431 13.52 16.05 11.86
CA LYS A 431 12.76 16.69 12.94
C LYS A 431 11.25 16.47 12.77
N TRP A 432 10.73 16.65 11.56
CA TRP A 432 9.33 16.40 11.24
C TRP A 432 9.00 14.91 11.46
N PHE A 433 9.83 14.01 10.97
CA PHE A 433 9.61 12.56 11.08
C PHE A 433 9.54 12.12 12.55
N VAL A 434 10.51 12.48 13.40
CA VAL A 434 10.51 12.13 14.83
C VAL A 434 9.28 12.70 15.55
N THR A 435 8.93 13.96 15.27
CA THR A 435 7.76 14.62 15.88
C THR A 435 6.47 13.88 15.53
N ARG A 436 6.25 13.61 14.24
CA ARG A 436 5.04 12.93 13.77
C ARG A 436 4.94 11.47 14.23
N ASN A 437 6.06 10.77 14.29
CA ASN A 437 6.11 9.42 14.86
C ASN A 437 5.74 9.44 16.36
N SER A 438 6.20 10.44 17.12
CA SER A 438 5.85 10.59 18.54
C SER A 438 4.37 10.86 18.74
N GLU A 439 3.78 11.75 17.94
CA GLU A 439 2.35 12.06 17.98
C GLU A 439 1.48 10.82 17.67
N LEU A 440 1.79 10.07 16.61
CA LEU A 440 1.06 8.84 16.28
C LEU A 440 1.33 7.70 17.26
N ALA A 441 2.55 7.56 17.79
CA ALA A 441 2.87 6.54 18.79
C ALA A 441 2.05 6.73 20.08
N ALA A 442 1.81 7.99 20.47
CA ALA A 442 1.00 8.34 21.63
C ALA A 442 -0.51 8.12 21.38
N ALA A 443 -1.02 8.47 20.20
CA ALA A 443 -2.43 8.31 19.86
C ALA A 443 -2.83 6.87 19.49
N GLY A 444 -1.90 6.07 18.97
CA GLY A 444 -2.20 4.82 18.27
C GLY A 444 -2.55 5.06 16.79
N VAL A 445 -2.72 3.99 16.01
CA VAL A 445 -3.08 4.08 14.59
C VAL A 445 -4.37 3.33 14.22
N ASP A 446 -4.92 2.51 15.12
CA ASP A 446 -6.12 1.73 14.79
C ASP A 446 -7.32 2.64 14.53
N GLY A 447 -7.48 3.74 15.28
CA GLY A 447 -8.52 4.73 15.00
C GLY A 447 -8.30 5.52 13.71
N LEU A 448 -7.10 5.45 13.10
CA LEU A 448 -6.79 6.09 11.83
C LEU A 448 -7.07 5.15 10.66
N ALA A 449 -6.57 3.91 10.73
CA ALA A 449 -6.76 2.89 9.70
C ALA A 449 -6.55 1.48 10.28
N HIS A 450 -7.64 0.82 10.66
CA HIS A 450 -7.61 -0.57 11.14
C HIS A 450 -7.82 -1.60 9.99
N PRO A 451 -6.89 -2.54 9.76
CA PRO A 451 -7.10 -3.63 8.79
C PRO A 451 -8.28 -4.52 9.20
N ARG A 452 -9.04 -5.01 8.23
CA ARG A 452 -10.16 -5.94 8.44
C ARG A 452 -9.74 -7.39 8.17
N SER A 453 -8.77 -7.59 7.27
CA SER A 453 -8.18 -8.90 7.01
C SER A 453 -7.35 -9.37 8.21
N ARG A 454 -7.57 -10.63 8.62
CA ARG A 454 -6.78 -11.31 9.65
C ARG A 454 -5.30 -11.51 9.28
N LEU A 455 -4.96 -11.37 8.00
CA LEU A 455 -3.59 -11.53 7.50
C LEU A 455 -2.77 -10.24 7.62
N LEU A 456 -3.41 -9.16 8.06
CA LEU A 456 -2.84 -7.84 8.25
C LEU A 456 -2.94 -7.42 9.72
N SER A 457 -2.00 -6.60 10.16
CA SER A 457 -1.95 -6.03 11.51
C SER A 457 -1.23 -4.68 11.49
N THR A 458 -1.56 -3.79 12.41
CA THR A 458 -0.87 -2.50 12.64
C THR A 458 0.29 -2.62 13.63
N GLU A 459 0.53 -3.80 14.21
CA GLU A 459 1.58 -4.00 15.23
C GLU A 459 2.99 -3.63 14.74
N GLY A 460 3.33 -3.98 13.49
CA GLY A 460 4.62 -3.66 12.89
C GLY A 460 4.80 -2.14 12.73
N LEU A 461 3.78 -1.47 12.21
CA LEU A 461 3.71 -0.01 12.14
C LEU A 461 3.84 0.63 13.53
N MET A 462 3.07 0.18 14.52
CA MET A 462 3.15 0.71 15.89
C MET A 462 4.52 0.50 16.54
N THR A 463 5.18 -0.62 16.26
CA THR A 463 6.54 -0.89 16.73
C THR A 463 7.54 0.11 16.14
N ALA A 464 7.46 0.36 14.83
CA ALA A 464 8.30 1.36 14.16
C ALA A 464 8.07 2.77 14.71
N LEU A 465 6.81 3.20 14.83
CA LEU A 465 6.44 4.53 15.35
C LEU A 465 7.01 4.74 16.77
N ARG A 466 6.81 3.76 17.67
CA ARG A 466 7.30 3.82 19.05
C ARG A 466 8.82 3.80 19.13
N TYR A 467 9.49 3.07 18.26
CA TYR A 467 10.94 3.04 18.19
C TYR A 467 11.49 4.42 17.82
N VAL A 468 10.97 5.03 16.76
CA VAL A 468 11.38 6.38 16.33
C VAL A 468 11.05 7.43 17.40
N ALA A 469 9.88 7.34 18.04
CA ALA A 469 9.47 8.26 19.10
C ALA A 469 10.45 8.29 20.29
N ASN A 470 11.06 7.15 20.59
CA ASN A 470 11.97 7.00 21.73
C ASN A 470 13.46 6.95 21.33
N ILE A 471 13.79 7.12 20.05
CA ILE A 471 15.15 6.90 19.51
C ILE A 471 16.21 7.82 20.12
N ASN A 472 15.80 8.98 20.61
CA ASN A 472 16.67 9.99 21.25
C ASN A 472 16.59 9.97 22.78
N GLN A 473 15.76 9.11 23.37
CA GLN A 473 15.71 8.98 24.82
C GLN A 473 16.88 8.10 25.27
N PRO A 474 17.60 8.49 26.35
CA PRO A 474 18.62 7.62 26.92
C PRO A 474 17.95 6.31 27.32
N GLN A 475 18.46 5.19 26.79
CA GLN A 475 17.99 3.87 27.23
C GLN A 475 18.28 3.77 28.73
N SER A 476 17.23 3.65 29.55
CA SER A 476 17.42 3.34 30.97
C SER A 476 18.07 1.96 31.07
N PRO A 477 19.10 1.81 31.93
CA PRO A 477 19.94 0.61 32.00
C PRO A 477 19.17 -0.67 32.33
#